data_AF-A0A1A8XRN6-F1
#
_entry.id   AF-A0A1A8XRN6-F1
#
_cell.length_a   1.000
_cell.length_b   1.000
_cell.length_c   1.000
_cell.angle_alpha   90.00
_cell.angle_beta   90.00
_cell.angle_gamma   90.00
#
_symmetry.space_group_name_H-M   'P 1'
#
loop_
_entity.id
_entity.type
_entity.pdbx_description
1 polymer ?
#
loop_
_entity_poly.entity_id
_entity_poly.type
_entity_poly.pdbx_seq_one_letter_code
_entity_poly.pdbx_strand_id
1 'polypeptide(L)' 'MNDEIIAEVRAIKDAIGAKFNYDLRALFEEIKRDEAELQAKGIKLVPPPTSPASLSHTALRRTRFVRRRVFCPYPGKGE' A
#
# COMPACT_ATOMS: atom_id res chain seq x y z
N MET A 1 -2.46 -5.83 -23.58
CA MET A 1 -2.17 -4.97 -22.42
C MET A 1 -1.76 -5.88 -21.26
N ASN A 2 -0.60 -6.53 -21.41
CA ASN A 2 0.02 -7.37 -20.40
C ASN A 2 1.27 -6.63 -19.96
N ASP A 3 1.13 -5.73 -18.99
CA ASP A 3 2.29 -5.05 -18.44
C ASP A 3 3.00 -6.04 -17.52
N GLU A 4 4.19 -6.49 -17.92
CA GLU A 4 5.01 -7.45 -17.18
C GLU A 4 5.25 -6.98 -15.74
N ILE A 5 5.45 -5.67 -15.55
CA ILE A 5 5.56 -5.01 -14.24
C ILE A 5 4.31 -5.27 -13.37
N ILE A 6 3.10 -5.21 -13.96
CA ILE A 6 1.86 -5.43 -13.21
C ILE A 6 1.75 -6.90 -12.78
N ALA A 7 2.19 -7.84 -13.63
CA ALA A 7 2.18 -9.26 -13.31
C ALA A 7 3.14 -9.58 -12.15
N GLU A 8 4.36 -9.02 -12.18
CA GLU A 8 5.34 -9.19 -11.11
C GLU A 8 4.86 -8.61 -9.78
N VAL A 9 4.33 -7.39 -9.79
CA VAL A 9 3.79 -6.75 -8.58
C VAL A 9 2.65 -7.58 -7.98
N ARG A 10 1.77 -8.15 -8.82
CA ARG A 10 0.71 -9.05 -8.35
C ARG A 10 1.29 -10.33 -7.74
N ALA A 11 2.27 -10.95 -8.39
CA ALA A 11 2.92 -12.16 -7.87
C ALA A 11 3.59 -11.90 -6.51
N ILE A 12 4.28 -10.77 -6.34
CA ILE A 12 4.88 -10.37 -5.07
C ILE A 12 3.82 -10.16 -3.99
N LYS A 13 2.74 -9.45 -4.32
CA LYS A 13 1.62 -9.21 -3.40
C LYS A 13 1.00 -10.53 -2.94
N ASP A 14 0.78 -11.46 -3.85
CA ASP A 14 0.17 -12.75 -3.54
C ASP A 14 1.12 -13.64 -2.74
N ALA A 15 2.43 -13.61 -3.03
CA ALA A 15 3.45 -14.30 -2.24
C ALA A 15 3.52 -13.76 -0.80
N ILE A 16 3.44 -12.45 -0.61
CA ILE A 16 3.38 -11.85 0.73
C ILE A 16 2.07 -12.25 1.42
N GLY A 17 0.93 -12.15 0.72
CA GLY A 17 -0.36 -12.58 1.27
C GLY A 17 -0.34 -14.03 1.76
N ALA A 18 0.19 -14.95 0.95
CA ALA A 18 0.31 -16.35 1.32
C ALA A 18 1.22 -16.59 2.54
N LYS A 19 2.36 -15.88 2.63
CA LYS A 19 3.28 -16.00 3.79
C LYS A 19 2.61 -15.66 5.12
N PHE A 20 1.70 -14.69 5.12
CA PHE A 20 0.99 -14.25 6.32
C PHE A 20 -0.43 -14.81 6.43
N ASN A 21 -0.80 -15.80 5.61
CA ASN A 21 -2.17 -16.35 5.55
C ASN A 21 -3.25 -15.27 5.33
N TYR A 22 -2.89 -14.18 4.63
CA TYR A 22 -3.72 -12.99 4.45
C TYR A 22 -4.16 -12.32 5.77
N ASP A 23 -3.51 -12.62 6.89
CA ASP A 23 -3.75 -11.97 8.16
C ASP A 23 -2.98 -10.64 8.25
N LEU A 24 -3.74 -9.55 8.18
CA LEU A 24 -3.21 -8.19 8.24
C LEU A 24 -2.59 -7.87 9.60
N ARG A 25 -3.03 -8.53 10.69
CA ARG A 25 -2.47 -8.32 12.04
C ARG A 25 -1.08 -8.91 12.13
N ALA A 26 -0.91 -10.15 11.66
CA ALA A 26 0.38 -10.82 11.63
C ALA A 26 1.42 -10.04 10.80
N LEU A 27 1.00 -9.53 9.64
CA LEU A 27 1.85 -8.67 8.80
C LEU A 27 2.25 -7.37 9.51
N PHE A 28 1.32 -6.74 10.23
CA PHE A 28 1.60 -5.51 10.97
C PHE A 28 2.64 -5.71 12.09
N GLU A 29 2.53 -6.81 12.85
CA GLU A 29 3.48 -7.15 13.91
C GLU A 29 4.89 -7.44 13.36
N GLU A 30 4.98 -8.07 12.18
CA GLU A 30 6.27 -8.26 11.50
C GLU A 30 6.91 -6.95 11.08
N ILE A 31 6.14 -6.06 10.44
CA ILE A 31 6.62 -4.73 10.07
C ILE A 31 7.12 -3.97 11.29
N LYS A 32 6.46 -4.09 12.44
CA LYS A 32 6.91 -3.46 13.70
C LYS A 32 8.24 -3.99 14.19
N ARG A 33 8.48 -5.30 14.09
CA ARG A 33 9.77 -5.91 14.43
C ARG A 33 10.87 -5.41 13.51
N ASP A 34 10.62 -5.40 12.21
CA ASP A 34 11.58 -4.93 11.21
C ASP A 34 11.88 -3.43 11.41
N GLU A 35 10.88 -2.61 11.70
CA GLU A 35 11.06 -1.20 12.04
C GLU A 35 12.02 -1.02 13.23
N ALA A 36 11.85 -1.81 14.30
CA ALA A 36 12.72 -1.75 15.46
C ALA A 36 14.16 -2.17 15.12
N GLU A 37 14.34 -3.20 14.28
CA GLU A 37 15.66 -3.60 13.80
C GLU A 37 16.33 -2.52 12.94
N LEU A 38 15.57 -1.85 12.07
CA LEU A 38 16.07 -0.76 11.23
C LEU A 38 16.46 0.45 12.09
N GLN A 39 15.68 0.77 13.13
CA GLN A 39 16.06 1.80 14.11
C GLN A 39 17.35 1.42 14.84
N ALA A 40 17.50 0.16 15.25
CA ALA A 40 18.72 -0.33 15.89
C ALA A 40 19.95 -0.24 14.95
N LYS A 41 19.75 -0.42 13.65
CA LYS A 41 20.77 -0.22 12.61
C LYS A 41 21.03 1.26 12.28
N GLY A 42 20.35 2.19 12.94
CA GLY A 42 20.51 3.64 12.76
C GLY A 42 19.76 4.23 11.55
N ILE A 43 18.83 3.48 10.95
CA ILE A 43 18.04 3.94 9.80
C ILE A 43 16.91 4.86 10.31
N LYS A 44 16.84 6.07 9.74
CA LYS A 44 15.85 7.06 10.12
C LYS A 44 14.47 6.72 9.54
N LEU A 45 13.56 6.24 10.38
CA LEU A 45 12.15 6.08 10.05
C LEU A 45 11.46 7.44 9.96
N VAL A 46 10.82 7.72 8.83
CA VAL A 46 10.00 8.92 8.63
C VAL A 46 8.58 8.59 9.04
N PRO A 47 8.04 9.23 10.11
CA PRO A 47 6.67 8.96 10.52
C PRO A 47 5.69 9.43 9.45
N PRO A 48 4.54 8.76 9.30
CA PRO A 48 3.48 9.25 8.45
C PRO A 48 3.00 10.63 8.97
N PRO A 49 2.65 11.56 8.07
CA PRO A 49 2.18 12.88 8.47
C PRO A 49 0.81 12.78 9.14
N THR A 50 0.66 13.44 10.30
CA THR A 50 -0.55 13.42 11.14
C THR A 50 -1.80 13.92 10.42
N SER A 51 -1.63 14.84 9.46
CA SER A 51 -2.72 15.30 8.60
C SER A 51 -2.32 15.17 7.13
N PRO A 52 -3.09 14.44 6.31
CA PRO A 52 -2.83 14.35 4.89
C PRO A 52 -3.09 15.69 4.18
N ALA A 53 -3.86 16.61 4.80
CA ALA A 53 -4.18 17.92 4.24
C ALA A 53 -3.07 18.96 4.47
N SER A 54 -2.29 18.83 5.55
CA SER A 54 -1.25 19.79 5.93
C SER A 54 0.06 19.66 5.14
N LEU A 55 0.20 18.61 4.32
CA LEU A 55 1.36 18.48 3.42
C LEU A 55 1.26 19.49 2.28
N SER A 56 2.17 20.48 2.31
CA SER A 56 2.53 21.31 1.15
C SER A 56 2.92 20.42 -0.04
N HIS A 57 2.96 20.98 -1.26
CA HIS A 57 3.04 20.27 -2.54
C HIS A 57 4.37 19.53 -2.78
N THR A 58 4.73 18.61 -1.89
CA THR A 58 5.98 17.84 -1.90
C THR A 58 5.81 16.56 -2.71
N ALA A 59 6.93 16.01 -3.19
CA ALA A 59 6.96 14.78 -4.01
C ALA A 59 6.23 13.59 -3.36
N LEU A 60 6.07 13.59 -2.03
CA LEU A 60 5.34 12.60 -1.24
C LEU A 60 3.81 12.57 -1.50
N ARG A 61 3.23 13.57 -2.20
CA ARG A 61 1.82 13.55 -2.62
C ARG A 61 1.53 12.66 -3.83
N ARG A 62 2.53 12.22 -4.61
CA ARG A 62 2.32 11.50 -5.89
C ARG A 62 1.58 10.17 -5.77
N THR A 63 1.57 9.52 -4.60
CA THR A 63 0.93 8.21 -4.40
C THR A 63 -0.51 8.28 -3.93
N ARG A 64 -1.05 9.49 -3.66
CA ARG A 64 -2.50 9.63 -3.52
C ARG A 64 -3.10 9.56 -4.92
N PHE A 65 -3.55 8.36 -5.29
CA PHE A 65 -4.68 8.23 -6.21
C PHE A 65 -5.78 9.13 -5.63
N VAL A 66 -5.88 10.35 -6.18
CA VAL A 66 -7.09 11.16 -6.02
C VAL A 66 -8.20 10.18 -6.36
N ARG A 67 -9.08 9.91 -5.41
CA ARG A 67 -10.32 9.18 -5.68
C ARG A 67 -11.13 10.03 -6.66
N ARG A 68 -10.71 10.08 -7.92
CA ARG A 68 -11.63 10.26 -9.02
C ARG A 68 -12.55 9.07 -8.84
N ARG A 69 -13.77 9.34 -8.40
CA ARG A 69 -14.83 8.34 -8.47
C ARG A 69 -14.80 7.85 -9.91
N VAL A 70 -14.19 6.70 -10.16
CA VAL A 70 -14.40 5.99 -11.41
C VAL A 70 -15.82 5.49 -11.23
N PHE A 71 -16.77 6.30 -11.69
CA PHE A 71 -18.12 5.84 -11.94
C PHE A 71 -17.96 4.67 -12.91
N CYS A 72 -18.10 3.46 -12.41
CA CYS A 72 -18.10 2.26 -13.22
C CYS A 72 -19.55 2.07 -13.67
N PRO A 73 -19.90 2.32 -14.94
CA PRO A 73 -21.25 2.11 -15.43
C PRO A 73 -21.34 0.66 -15.88
N TYR A 74 -21.71 -0.24 -14.98
CA TYR A 74 -22.29 -1.51 -15.41
C TYR A 74 -23.78 -1.50 -15.06
N PRO A 75 -24.68 -1.59 -16.05
CA PRO A 75 -26.10 -1.74 -15.77
C PRO A 75 -26.34 -3.17 -15.28
N GLY A 76 -26.80 -3.30 -14.03
CA GLY A 76 -27.41 -4.54 -13.58
C GLY A 76 -28.66 -4.79 -14.40
N LYS A 77 -28.69 -5.90 -15.14
CA LYS A 77 -29.93 -6.40 -15.73
C LYS A 77 -30.82 -6.89 -14.58
N GLY A 78 -31.88 -6.14 -14.30
CA GLY A 78 -33.03 -6.64 -13.57
C GLY A 78 -33.87 -7.53 -14.49
N GLU A 79 -34.43 -8.58 -13.89
CA GLU A 79 -35.36 -9.56 -14.45
C GLU A 79 -36.60 -8.95 -15.12
#